data_AF-A0A3N5VIS7-F1
#
_entry.id   AF-A0A3N5VIS7-F1
#
_cell.length_a   1.000
_cell.length_b   1.000
_cell.length_c   1.000
_cell.angle_alpha   90.00
_cell.angle_beta   90.00
_cell.angle_gamma   90.00
#
_symmetry.space_group_name_H-M   'P 1'
#
loop_
_entity.id
_entity.type
_entity.pdbx_description
1 polymer ?
#
loop_
_entity_poly.entity_id
_entity_poly.type
_entity_poly.pdbx_seq_one_letter_code
_entity_poly.pdbx_strand_id
1 'polypeptide(L)' 'MTAHPKFDPSARVLLGPGPSMTHPRVTRALSAPTVGHLDPELLALYAEEQDLLRTLFQTQNEWTFALS' A
#
# COMPACT_ATOMS: atom_id res chain seq x y z
N MET A 1 -24.70 19.19 18.29
CA MET A 1 -23.67 18.53 17.46
C MET A 1 -22.43 19.40 17.50
N THR A 2 -21.43 19.06 18.29
CA THR A 2 -20.15 19.78 18.33
C THR A 2 -19.33 19.43 17.10
N ALA A 3 -18.96 20.43 16.30
CA ALA A 3 -18.11 20.23 15.14
C ALA A 3 -16.68 19.95 15.61
N HIS A 4 -16.14 18.78 15.28
CA HIS A 4 -14.73 18.49 15.51
C HIS A 4 -13.89 19.20 14.42
N PRO A 5 -12.78 19.87 14.79
CA PRO A 5 -11.92 20.52 13.81
C PRO A 5 -11.33 19.49 12.86
N LYS A 6 -11.28 19.82 11.56
CA LYS A 6 -10.65 19.00 10.53
C LYS A 6 -9.15 18.88 10.83
N PHE A 7 -8.63 17.66 10.76
CA PHE A 7 -7.19 17.42 10.82
C PHE A 7 -6.56 17.78 9.46
N ASP A 8 -5.63 18.73 9.46
CA ASP A 8 -4.90 19.20 8.27
C ASP A 8 -3.43 19.44 8.64
N PRO A 9 -2.60 18.38 8.66
CA PRO A 9 -1.21 18.49 9.08
C PRO A 9 -0.39 19.23 8.03
N SER A 10 0.53 20.09 8.47
CA SER A 10 1.48 20.73 7.56
C SER A 10 2.44 19.69 6.96
N ALA A 11 2.90 19.95 5.72
CA ALA A 11 3.85 19.08 5.03
C ALA A 11 5.16 18.91 5.82
N ARG A 12 5.78 17.74 5.70
CA ARG A 12 7.07 17.40 6.31
C ARG A 12 7.99 16.81 5.25
N VAL A 13 9.28 17.11 5.37
CA VAL A 13 10.32 16.34 4.70
C VAL A 13 10.90 15.39 5.74
N LEU A 14 10.65 14.09 5.56
CA LEU A 14 11.06 13.05 6.52
C LEU A 14 12.43 12.49 6.11
N LEU A 15 13.47 12.85 6.88
CA LEU A 15 14.88 12.43 6.63
C LEU A 15 15.43 11.51 7.72
N GLY A 16 14.57 11.00 8.60
CA GLY A 16 14.93 10.00 9.61
C GLY A 16 15.01 8.58 9.02
N PRO A 17 15.35 7.57 9.85
CA PRO A 17 15.45 6.17 9.40
C PRO A 17 14.10 5.54 9.02
N GLY A 18 12.98 6.18 9.38
CA GLY A 18 11.62 5.72 9.07
C GLY A 18 10.62 6.22 10.11
N PRO A 19 9.32 6.36 9.77
CA PRO A 19 8.74 6.18 8.42
C PRO A 19 9.19 7.26 7.43
N SER A 20 9.22 6.91 6.15
CA SER A 20 9.59 7.82 5.05
C SER A 20 8.35 8.50 4.45
N MET A 21 8.56 9.54 3.65
CA MET A 21 7.48 10.12 2.84
C MET A 21 6.96 9.08 1.84
N THR A 22 5.65 8.85 1.84
CA THR A 22 4.99 7.98 0.86
C THR A 22 4.97 8.63 -0.52
N HIS A 23 5.35 7.89 -1.56
CA HIS A 23 5.28 8.40 -2.94
C HIS A 23 3.81 8.70 -3.33
N PRO A 24 3.50 9.82 -4.02
CA PRO A 24 2.10 10.22 -4.32
C PRO A 24 1.25 9.15 -5.03
N ARG A 25 1.88 8.32 -5.87
CA ARG A 25 1.22 7.17 -6.53
C ARG A 25 0.63 6.16 -5.52
N VAL A 26 1.31 5.91 -4.41
CA VAL A 26 0.86 4.96 -3.38
C VAL A 26 -0.31 5.55 -2.61
N THR A 27 -0.23 6.82 -2.18
CA THR A 27 -1.35 7.50 -1.51
C THR A 27 -2.60 7.56 -2.38
N ARG A 28 -2.44 7.77 -3.70
CA ARG A 28 -3.55 7.72 -4.64
C ARG A 28 -4.18 6.33 -4.72
N ALA A 29 -3.37 5.26 -4.74
CA ALA A 29 -3.88 3.89 -4.77
C ALA A 29 -4.69 3.54 -3.51
N LEU A 30 -4.27 4.02 -2.34
CA LEU A 30 -5.03 3.86 -1.08
C LEU A 30 -6.42 4.52 -1.09
N SER A 31 -6.67 5.45 -2.02
CA SER A 31 -7.96 6.12 -2.18
C SER A 31 -8.93 5.37 -3.09
N ALA A 32 -8.53 4.21 -3.62
CA ALA A 32 -9.37 3.41 -4.51
C ALA A 32 -10.60 2.85 -3.77
N PRO A 33 -11.72 2.61 -4.48
CA PRO A 33 -12.88 1.92 -3.91
C PRO A 33 -12.50 0.55 -3.34
N THR A 34 -13.21 0.13 -2.32
CA THR A 34 -13.04 -1.20 -1.73
C THR A 34 -13.50 -2.30 -2.68
N VAL A 35 -12.74 -3.40 -2.71
CA VAL A 35 -13.01 -4.60 -3.51
C VAL A 35 -13.28 -5.78 -2.59
N GLY A 36 -14.09 -6.74 -3.04
CA GLY A 36 -14.41 -7.95 -2.27
C GLY A 36 -13.22 -8.89 -2.11
N HIS A 37 -13.14 -9.60 -0.98
CA HIS A 37 -11.98 -10.45 -0.66
C HIS A 37 -11.77 -11.68 -1.58
N LEU A 38 -12.81 -12.10 -2.32
CA LEU A 38 -12.73 -13.15 -3.35
C LEU A 38 -12.98 -12.59 -4.77
N ASP A 39 -12.92 -11.27 -4.93
CA ASP A 39 -13.11 -10.63 -6.24
C ASP A 39 -11.97 -11.05 -7.20
N PRO A 40 -12.28 -11.46 -8.44
CA PRO A 40 -11.26 -11.81 -9.42
C PRO A 40 -10.21 -10.73 -9.67
N GLU A 41 -10.56 -9.44 -9.58
CA GLU A 41 -9.62 -8.32 -9.75
C GLU A 41 -8.60 -8.28 -8.61
N LEU A 42 -9.06 -8.51 -7.38
CA LEU A 42 -8.18 -8.59 -6.21
C LEU A 42 -7.26 -9.81 -6.28
N LEU A 43 -7.77 -10.96 -6.73
CA LEU A 43 -6.96 -12.17 -6.89
C LEU A 43 -5.86 -11.99 -7.95
N ALA A 44 -6.16 -11.28 -9.04
CA ALA A 44 -5.16 -10.93 -10.05
C ALA A 44 -4.08 -9.99 -9.49
N LEU A 45 -4.46 -9.00 -8.68
CA LEU A 45 -3.52 -8.12 -7.99
C LEU A 45 -2.60 -8.89 -7.04
N TYR A 46 -3.11 -9.88 -6.31
CA TYR A 46 -2.26 -10.73 -5.46
C TYR A 46 -1.26 -11.55 -6.26
N ALA A 47 -1.63 -12.04 -7.45
CA ALA A 47 -0.68 -12.76 -8.31
C ALA A 47 0.45 -11.83 -8.79
N GLU A 48 0.11 -10.61 -9.22
CA GLU A 48 1.09 -9.58 -9.62
C GLU A 48 2.00 -9.17 -8.45
N GLU A 49 1.43 -8.98 -7.26
CA GLU A 49 2.19 -8.66 -6.05
C GLU A 49 3.24 -9.75 -5.74
N GLN A 50 2.86 -11.03 -5.83
CA GLN A 50 3.82 -12.12 -5.61
C GLN A 50 4.98 -12.09 -6.62
N ASP A 51 4.73 -11.78 -7.90
CA ASP A 51 5.78 -11.63 -8.91
C ASP A 51 6.73 -10.46 -8.60
N LEU A 52 6.17 -9.32 -8.19
CA LEU A 52 6.94 -8.14 -7.79
C LEU A 52 7.78 -8.43 -6.55
N LEU A 53 7.23 -9.12 -5.55
CA LEU A 53 7.96 -9.51 -4.35
C LEU A 53 9.05 -10.54 -4.65
N ARG A 54 8.80 -11.53 -5.51
CA ARG A 54 9.83 -12.47 -5.98
C ARG A 54 10.99 -11.75 -6.64
N THR A 55 10.67 -10.77 -7.48
CA THR A 55 11.68 -9.90 -8.11
C THR A 55 12.44 -9.08 -7.08
N LEU A 56 11.75 -8.45 -6.11
CA LEU A 56 12.38 -7.64 -5.08
C LEU A 56 13.33 -8.44 -4.19
N PHE A 57 12.88 -9.62 -3.74
CA PHE A 57 13.63 -10.49 -2.84
C PHE A 57 14.57 -11.46 -3.53
N GLN A 58 14.61 -11.47 -4.87
CA GLN A 58 15.46 -12.36 -5.67
C GLN A 58 15.23 -13.85 -5.32
N THR A 59 13.97 -14.26 -5.24
CA THR A 59 13.56 -15.61 -4.86
C THR A 59 12.65 -16.25 -5.91
N GLN A 60 12.68 -17.57 -6.00
CA GLN A 60 11.80 -18.38 -6.86
C GLN A 60 10.65 -19.03 -6.09
N ASN A 61 10.51 -18.76 -4.78
CA ASN A 61 9.42 -19.33 -3.99
C ASN A 61 8.07 -18.78 -4.49
N GLU A 62 7.22 -19.65 -5.02
CA GLU A 62 5.88 -19.28 -5.47
C GLU A 62 5.04 -18.71 -4.33
N TRP A 63 5.25 -19.19 -3.10
CA TRP A 63 4.55 -18.74 -1.90
C TRP A 63 5.21 -17.48 -1.29
N THR A 64 5.27 -16.39 -2.04
CA THR A 64 5.86 -15.10 -1.61
C THR A 64 4.78 -14.04 -1.46
N PHE A 65 4.28 -13.85 -0.23
CA PHE A 65 3.16 -12.93 0.06
C PHE A 65 3.58 -11.78 0.97
N ALA A 66 2.91 -10.64 0.84
CA ALA A 66 3.00 -9.57 1.82
C ALA A 66 2.21 -9.96 3.10
N LEU A 67 2.83 -9.77 4.26
CA LEU A 67 2.21 -9.95 5.58
C LEU A 67 2.39 -8.64 6.35
N SER A 68 1.34 -8.20 7.05
CA SER A 68 1.36 -7.02 7.92
C SER A 68 0.74 -7.33 9.28
#